data_AF-A0A1X6NIL9-F1
#
_entry.id   AF-A0A1X6NIL9-F1
#
_cell.length_a   1.000
_cell.length_b   1.000
_cell.length_c   1.000
_cell.angle_alpha   90.00
_cell.angle_beta   90.00
_cell.angle_gamma   90.00
#
_symmetry.space_group_name_H-M   'P 1'
#
loop_
_entity.id
_entity.type
_entity.pdbx_description
1 polymer ?
#
loop_
_entity_poly.entity_id
_entity_poly.type
_entity_poly.pdbx_seq_one_letter_code
_entity_poly.pdbx_strand_id
1 'polypeptide(L)' 'RLGDGVEVLVAHEGKAVMVRGGARRQVLAATFHPELTGDNRVHALFLGM' A
#
# COMPACT_ATOMS: atom_id res chain seq x y z
N ARG A 1 6.20 12.66 5.94
CA ARG A 1 6.57 13.23 4.62
C ARG A 1 6.74 12.07 3.65
N LEU A 2 6.33 12.22 2.39
CA LEU A 2 6.53 11.19 1.36
C LEU A 2 7.93 11.32 0.77
N GLY A 3 8.56 10.20 0.44
CA GLY A 3 9.83 10.16 -0.27
C GLY A 3 9.63 10.13 -1.78
N ASP A 4 10.67 10.45 -2.54
CA ASP A 4 10.63 10.45 -4.00
C ASP A 4 10.28 9.07 -4.56
N GLY A 5 9.34 9.06 -5.49
CA GLY A 5 8.86 7.83 -6.13
C GLY A 5 7.98 6.95 -5.24
N VAL A 6 7.49 7.44 -4.09
CA VAL A 6 6.43 6.77 -3.31
C VAL A 6 5.07 7.23 -3.81
N GLU A 7 4.23 6.26 -4.18
CA GLU A 7 2.85 6.49 -4.58
C GLU A 7 1.90 6.19 -3.42
N VAL A 8 0.95 7.09 -3.16
CA VAL A 8 -0.12 6.85 -2.18
C VAL A 8 -1.28 6.14 -2.88
N LEU A 9 -1.59 4.94 -2.44
CA LEU A 9 -2.70 4.15 -2.99
C LEU A 9 -4.00 4.42 -2.21
N VAL A 10 -3.90 4.62 -0.90
CA VAL A 10 -5.05 4.87 -0.01
C VAL A 10 -4.69 5.92 1.02
N ALA A 11 -5.61 6.87 1.20
CA ALA A 11 -5.57 7.84 2.29
C ALA A 11 -6.84 7.71 3.17
N HIS A 12 -6.66 7.82 4.48
CA HIS A 12 -7.73 7.89 5.45
C HIS A 12 -7.54 9.15 6.29
N GLU A 13 -8.57 10.00 6.38
CA GLU A 13 -8.50 11.30 7.07
C GLU A 13 -7.29 12.16 6.65
N GLY A 14 -6.98 12.16 5.36
CA GLY A 14 -5.84 12.90 4.80
C GLY A 14 -4.46 12.31 5.12
N LYS A 15 -4.38 11.15 5.77
CA LYS A 15 -3.12 10.43 6.07
C LYS A 15 -2.97 9.24 5.13
N ALA A 16 -1.79 9.07 4.56
CA ALA A 16 -1.47 7.89 3.76
C ALA A 16 -1.47 6.64 4.65
N VAL A 17 -2.26 5.64 4.28
CA VAL A 17 -2.39 4.37 5.04
C VAL A 17 -1.99 3.15 4.20
N MET A 18 -1.87 3.31 2.88
CA MET A 18 -1.24 2.33 2.00
C MET A 18 -0.43 3.04 0.91
N VAL A 19 0.81 2.61 0.73
CA VAL A 19 1.74 3.19 -0.25
C VAL A 19 2.45 2.10 -1.04
N ARG A 20 2.87 2.45 -2.25
CA ARG A 20 3.67 1.62 -3.13
C ARG A 20 4.97 2.31 -3.49
N GLY A 21 6.07 1.58 -3.46
CA GLY A 21 7.33 2.01 -4.05
C GLY A 21 7.19 2.07 -5.58
N GLY A 22 7.67 3.15 -6.21
CA GLY A 22 7.59 3.33 -7.65
C GLY A 22 8.31 2.22 -8.45
N ALA A 23 8.28 2.29 -9.78
CA ALA A 23 8.63 1.20 -10.71
C ALA A 23 9.97 0.45 -10.48
N ARG A 24 10.92 1.03 -9.72
CA ARG A 24 12.20 0.38 -9.38
C ARG A 24 12.21 -0.31 -8.00
N ARG A 25 11.11 -0.24 -7.24
CA ARG A 25 11.00 -0.75 -5.86
C ARG A 25 9.71 -1.55 -5.72
N GLN A 26 9.82 -2.88 -5.69
CA GLN A 26 8.69 -3.79 -5.43
C GLN A 26 8.37 -3.83 -3.93
N VAL A 27 7.83 -2.73 -3.40
CA VAL A 27 7.47 -2.60 -1.99
C VAL A 27 6.04 -2.10 -1.89
N LEU A 28 5.23 -2.83 -1.13
CA LEU A 28 3.91 -2.41 -0.67
C LEU A 28 3.96 -2.27 0.86
N ALA A 29 3.43 -1.18 1.40
CA ALA A 29 3.37 -0.96 2.84
C ALA A 29 1.99 -0.43 3.24
N ALA A 30 1.46 -0.95 4.34
CA ALA A 30 0.19 -0.54 4.93
C ALA A 30 0.35 -0.31 6.44
N THR A 31 -0.42 0.63 7.01
CA THR A 31 -0.47 0.90 8.46
C THR A 31 -1.62 0.20 9.16
N PHE A 32 -2.30 -0.70 8.45
CA PHE A 32 -3.42 -1.51 8.93
C PHE A 32 -3.14 -2.97 8.61
N HIS A 33 -3.98 -3.85 9.16
CA HIS A 33 -3.85 -5.30 9.06
C HIS A 33 -4.86 -5.86 8.05
N PRO A 34 -4.51 -5.97 6.75
CA PRO A 34 -5.43 -6.53 5.75
C PRO A 34 -5.84 -7.99 6.06
N GLU A 35 -4.99 -8.72 6.78
CA GLU A 35 -5.19 -10.10 7.21
C GLU A 35 -6.27 -10.28 8.28
N LEU A 36 -6.69 -9.21 8.98
CA LEU A 36 -7.76 -9.26 9.98
C LEU A 36 -9.16 -9.18 9.35
N THR A 37 -9.26 -9.31 8.02
CA THR A 37 -10.52 -9.38 7.27
C THR A 37 -10.51 -10.60 6.35
N GLY A 38 -11.68 -10.99 5.84
CA GLY A 38 -11.77 -12.02 4.79
C GLY A 38 -11.53 -11.49 3.37
N ASP A 39 -11.18 -10.21 3.20
CA ASP A 39 -11.00 -9.58 1.90
C ASP A 39 -9.54 -9.64 1.44
N ASN A 40 -9.28 -10.45 0.42
CA ASN A 40 -7.94 -10.72 -0.07
C ASN A 40 -7.44 -9.73 -1.13
N ARG A 41 -8.15 -8.63 -1.42
CA ARG A 41 -7.77 -7.70 -2.50
C ARG A 41 -6.38 -7.09 -2.31
N VAL A 42 -5.95 -6.78 -1.08
CA VAL A 42 -4.59 -6.27 -0.80
C VAL A 42 -3.52 -7.33 -1.06
N HIS A 43 -3.78 -8.58 -0.68
CA HIS A 43 -2.89 -9.70 -0.97
C HIS A 43 -2.79 -9.97 -2.48
N ALA A 44 -3.92 -9.94 -3.18
CA ALA A 44 -3.96 -10.09 -4.64
C ALA A 44 -3.21 -8.95 -5.35
N LEU A 45 -3.32 -7.71 -4.85
CA LEU A 45 -2.53 -6.58 -5.32
C LEU A 45 -1.03 -6.86 -5.15
N PHE A 46 -0.59 -7.28 -3.96
CA PHE A 46 0.81 -7.60 -3.71
C PHE A 46 1.35 -8.72 -4.62
N LEU A 47 0.58 -9.79 -4.83
CA LEU A 47 0.98 -10.89 -5.70
C LEU A 47 1.04 -10.52 -7.20
N GLY A 48 0.34 -9.44 -7.60
CA GLY A 48 0.34 -8.93 -8.95
C GLY A 48 1.33 -7.79 -9.21
N MET A 49 2.18 -7.44 -8.24
CA MET A 49 3.18 -6.37 -8.33
C MET A 49 4.50 -6.80 -8.97
#